data_AF-A0A2D4FVS0-F1
#
_entry.id   AF-A0A2D4FVS0-F1
#
_cell.length_a   1.000
_cell.length_b   1.000
_cell.length_c   1.000
_cell.angle_alpha   90.00
_cell.angle_beta   90.00
_cell.angle_gamma   90.00
#
_symmetry.space_group_name_H-M   'P 1'
#
loop_
_entity.id
_entity.type
_entity.pdbx_description
1 polymer ?
#
loop_
_entity_poly.entity_id
_entity_poly.type
_entity_poly.pdbx_seq_one_letter_code
_entity_poly.pdbx_strand_id
1 'polypeptide(L)'
;AELARAVAALGKRFYFIRSKVDQDLRASQQRRPSFFQETQVLQEIESDCTRQLKKEGLETPKVFLISSFHLHRFDFHRLQETLAEELEGHKRHTLLLSFPSVTAAAVQKKKSSLRQHIWKKALLACIISALPGHPFHLNLPMLTETLKNYRQHFGLDDAALEALAATVSKSSHELKNQVRSVFARDFPEDAVRAVLHQAALCGQVVAKVLKSQV
;
A
#
# COMPACT_ATOMS: atom_id res chain seq x y z
N ALA A 1 18.94 -23.17 12.21
CA ALA A 1 17.60 -23.35 12.81
C ALA A 1 17.50 -22.91 14.27
N GLU A 2 18.63 -22.73 14.97
CA GLU A 2 18.67 -22.35 16.40
C GLU A 2 17.84 -21.10 16.73
N LEU A 3 17.93 -20.05 15.91
CA LEU A 3 17.12 -18.84 16.11
C LEU A 3 15.61 -19.12 16.04
N ALA A 4 15.17 -19.92 15.07
CA ALA A 4 13.76 -20.24 14.92
C ALA A 4 13.24 -21.06 16.12
N ARG A 5 14.06 -22.00 16.62
CA ARG A 5 13.76 -22.73 17.86
C ARG A 5 13.68 -21.81 19.07
N ALA A 6 14.62 -20.87 19.21
CA ALA A 6 14.61 -19.91 20.31
C ALA A 6 13.37 -19.00 20.28
N VAL A 7 13.00 -18.49 19.10
CA VAL A 7 11.80 -17.64 18.93
C VAL A 7 10.51 -18.42 19.23
N ALA A 8 10.43 -19.67 18.79
CA ALA A 8 9.31 -20.55 19.08
C ALA A 8 9.22 -20.89 20.58
N ALA A 9 10.36 -21.18 21.24
CA ALA A 9 10.42 -21.42 22.68
C ALA A 9 9.97 -20.20 23.50
N LEU A 10 10.16 -18.99 22.97
CA LEU A 10 9.64 -17.74 23.54
C LEU A 10 8.15 -17.50 23.25
N GLY A 11 7.44 -18.43 22.60
CA GLY A 11 6.03 -18.31 22.26
C GLY A 11 5.73 -17.21 21.23
N LYS A 12 6.74 -16.73 20.49
CA LYS A 12 6.57 -15.66 19.51
C LYS A 12 6.24 -16.22 18.14
N ARG A 13 5.31 -15.57 17.45
CA ARG A 13 5.03 -15.84 16.03
C ARG A 13 6.24 -15.38 15.20
N PHE A 14 6.59 -16.17 14.17
CA PHE A 14 7.66 -15.84 13.25
C PHE A 14 7.27 -16.18 11.82
N TYR A 15 7.99 -15.56 10.89
CA TYR A 15 7.89 -15.80 9.45
C TYR A 15 9.27 -16.15 8.93
N PHE A 16 9.35 -17.13 8.05
CA PHE A 16 10.60 -17.48 7.39
C PHE A 16 10.60 -16.88 5.98
N ILE A 17 11.61 -16.05 5.69
CA ILE A 17 11.74 -15.36 4.41
C ILE A 17 13.01 -15.87 3.73
N ARG A 18 12.84 -16.63 2.64
CA ARG A 18 13.94 -17.02 1.76
C ARG A 18 14.12 -15.93 0.71
N SER A 19 15.14 -15.09 0.93
CA SER A 19 15.52 -14.04 -0.01
C SER A 19 16.41 -14.57 -1.14
N LYS A 20 16.58 -13.74 -2.19
CA LYS A 20 17.47 -13.99 -3.34
C LYS A 20 17.08 -15.21 -4.20
N VAL A 21 15.79 -15.55 -4.26
CA VAL A 21 15.30 -16.64 -5.13
C VAL A 21 15.60 -16.41 -6.61
N ASP A 22 15.75 -15.16 -7.04
CA ASP A 22 16.20 -14.83 -8.40
C ASP A 22 17.59 -15.40 -8.71
N GLN A 23 18.50 -15.40 -7.73
CA GLN A 23 19.83 -15.97 -7.87
C GLN A 23 19.76 -17.51 -7.86
N ASP A 24 18.93 -18.10 -7.00
CA ASP A 24 18.72 -19.55 -6.93
C ASP A 24 18.16 -20.10 -8.25
N LEU A 25 17.22 -19.38 -8.85
CA LEU A 25 16.65 -19.69 -10.16
C LEU A 25 17.71 -19.63 -11.27
N ARG A 26 18.49 -18.55 -11.34
CA ARG A 26 19.58 -18.41 -12.33
C ARG A 26 20.60 -19.53 -12.20
N ALA A 27 21.02 -19.85 -10.98
CA ALA A 27 21.98 -20.93 -10.73
C ALA A 27 21.41 -22.31 -11.11
N SER A 28 20.11 -22.53 -10.92
CA SER A 28 19.45 -23.79 -11.31
C SER A 28 19.28 -23.90 -12.82
N GLN A 29 18.95 -22.79 -13.49
CA GLN A 29 18.87 -22.71 -14.95
C GLN A 29 20.22 -23.02 -15.60
N GLN A 30 21.32 -22.47 -15.07
CA GLN A 30 22.67 -22.74 -15.57
C GLN A 30 23.11 -24.19 -15.36
N ARG A 31 22.74 -24.81 -14.24
CA ARG A 31 23.10 -26.21 -13.93
C ARG A 31 22.31 -27.23 -14.72
N ARG A 32 21.05 -26.94 -15.06
CA ARG A 32 20.13 -27.88 -15.71
C ARG A 32 19.32 -27.19 -16.83
N PRO A 33 19.97 -26.70 -17.89
CA PRO A 33 19.29 -25.89 -18.91
C PRO A 33 18.15 -26.64 -19.62
N SER A 34 18.32 -27.95 -19.88
CA SER A 34 17.36 -28.76 -20.65
C SER A 34 16.08 -29.13 -19.89
N PHE A 35 16.10 -29.09 -18.55
CA PHE A 35 15.00 -29.53 -17.68
C PHE A 35 14.54 -28.41 -16.73
N PHE A 36 14.97 -27.18 -16.96
CA PHE A 36 14.67 -26.08 -16.06
C PHE A 36 13.18 -25.72 -16.09
N GLN A 37 12.53 -25.82 -14.93
CA GLN A 37 11.19 -25.30 -14.69
C GLN A 37 11.20 -24.42 -13.44
N GLU A 38 10.92 -23.12 -13.61
CA GLU A 38 10.95 -22.13 -12.53
C GLU A 38 10.03 -22.54 -11.36
N THR A 39 8.81 -22.98 -11.66
CA THR A 39 7.83 -23.42 -10.65
C THR A 39 8.32 -24.61 -9.84
N GLN A 40 8.94 -25.59 -10.50
CA GLN A 40 9.49 -26.77 -9.84
C GLN A 40 10.64 -26.39 -8.90
N VAL A 41 11.56 -25.54 -9.35
CA VAL A 41 12.68 -25.07 -8.52
C VAL A 41 12.17 -24.30 -7.30
N LEU A 42 11.18 -23.41 -7.46
CA LEU A 42 10.58 -22.69 -6.35
C LEU A 42 9.92 -23.65 -5.34
N GLN A 43 9.17 -24.65 -5.82
CA GLN A 43 8.55 -25.67 -4.97
C GLN A 43 9.59 -26.52 -4.22
N GLU A 44 10.71 -26.87 -4.87
CA GLU A 44 11.81 -27.60 -4.25
C GLU A 44 12.43 -26.78 -3.10
N ILE A 45 12.67 -25.48 -3.32
CA ILE A 45 13.21 -24.58 -2.30
C ILE A 45 12.23 -24.41 -1.13
N GLU A 46 10.95 -24.17 -1.42
CA GLU A 46 9.91 -24.02 -0.40
C GLU A 46 9.77 -25.30 0.44
N SER A 47 9.75 -26.45 -0.22
CA SER A 47 9.62 -27.76 0.41
C SER A 47 10.83 -28.10 1.28
N ASP A 48 12.04 -27.77 0.81
CA ASP A 48 13.27 -27.97 1.59
C ASP A 48 13.27 -27.10 2.85
N CYS A 49 12.96 -25.81 2.71
CA CYS A 49 12.84 -24.90 3.86
C CYS A 49 11.79 -25.40 4.86
N THR A 50 10.60 -25.75 4.37
CA THR A 50 9.50 -26.26 5.21
C THR A 50 9.90 -27.55 5.92
N ARG A 51 10.52 -28.49 5.21
CA ARG A 51 10.99 -29.76 5.77
C ARG A 51 12.03 -29.52 6.86
N GLN A 52 12.99 -28.63 6.63
CA GLN A 52 14.03 -28.34 7.62
C GLN A 52 13.46 -27.69 8.87
N LEU A 53 12.48 -26.78 8.74
CA LEU A 53 11.83 -26.16 9.89
C LEU A 53 10.98 -27.17 10.68
N LYS A 54 10.25 -28.06 9.99
CA LYS A 54 9.47 -29.13 10.64
C LYS A 54 10.34 -30.11 11.43
N LYS A 55 11.50 -30.50 10.89
CA LYS A 55 12.47 -31.36 11.60
C LYS A 55 12.93 -30.76 12.93
N GLU A 56 12.86 -29.44 13.07
CA GLU A 56 13.29 -28.71 14.26
C GLU A 56 12.14 -28.50 15.26
N GLY A 57 10.99 -29.17 15.07
CA GLY A 57 9.82 -29.09 15.94
C GLY A 57 8.89 -27.92 15.65
N LEU A 58 9.02 -27.28 14.49
CA LEU A 58 8.16 -26.16 14.07
C LEU A 58 7.03 -26.72 13.20
N GLU A 59 5.86 -26.95 13.80
CA GLU A 59 4.71 -27.63 13.18
C GLU A 59 4.14 -26.89 11.95
N THR A 60 4.05 -25.55 12.00
CA THR A 60 3.39 -24.73 10.96
C THR A 60 4.26 -23.54 10.51
N PRO A 61 5.42 -23.77 9.88
CA PRO A 61 6.29 -22.68 9.43
C PRO A 61 5.66 -21.97 8.24
N LYS A 62 5.53 -20.63 8.32
CA LYS A 62 5.16 -19.80 7.17
C LYS A 62 6.41 -19.40 6.40
N VAL A 63 6.59 -19.99 5.23
CA VAL A 63 7.73 -19.74 4.34
C VAL A 63 7.30 -18.83 3.20
N PHE A 64 8.09 -17.80 2.90
CA PHE A 64 7.88 -16.89 1.78
C PHE A 64 9.16 -16.77 0.97
N LEU A 65 9.07 -16.98 -0.34
CA LEU A 65 10.17 -16.81 -1.29
C LEU A 65 10.09 -15.40 -1.90
N ILE A 66 11.14 -14.60 -1.73
CA ILE A 66 11.16 -13.21 -2.25
C ILE A 66 12.47 -12.85 -2.95
N SER A 67 12.36 -11.92 -3.89
CA SER A 67 13.51 -11.19 -4.45
C SER A 67 13.34 -9.71 -4.17
N SER A 68 14.35 -9.09 -3.58
CA SER A 68 14.37 -7.63 -3.35
C SER A 68 14.37 -6.83 -4.63
N PHE A 69 14.87 -7.40 -5.73
CA PHE A 69 14.88 -6.75 -7.05
C PHE A 69 13.55 -6.89 -7.78
N HIS A 70 12.76 -7.92 -7.46
CA HIS A 70 11.54 -8.28 -8.17
C HIS A 70 10.36 -8.52 -7.21
N LEU A 71 9.99 -7.48 -6.47
CA LEU A 71 8.93 -7.53 -5.45
C LEU A 71 7.54 -7.94 -5.98
N HIS A 72 7.28 -7.90 -7.29
CA HIS A 72 5.99 -8.27 -7.88
C HIS A 72 5.91 -9.73 -8.35
N ARG A 73 7.02 -10.47 -8.40
CA ARG A 73 7.07 -11.80 -9.07
C ARG A 73 6.84 -13.01 -8.17
N PHE A 74 7.16 -12.90 -6.89
CA PHE A 74 7.18 -14.05 -5.96
C PHE A 74 6.19 -13.86 -4.79
N ASP A 75 6.47 -14.43 -3.63
CA ASP A 75 5.56 -14.43 -2.47
C ASP A 75 5.50 -13.10 -1.72
N PHE A 76 6.11 -12.03 -2.21
CA PHE A 76 6.11 -10.76 -1.50
C PHE A 76 4.68 -10.22 -1.29
N HIS A 77 3.78 -10.42 -2.27
CA HIS A 77 2.37 -10.09 -2.09
C HIS A 77 1.72 -10.94 -0.98
N ARG A 78 1.94 -12.26 -1.00
CA ARG A 78 1.41 -13.18 0.03
C ARG A 78 1.95 -12.84 1.42
N LEU A 79 3.21 -12.42 1.51
CA LEU A 79 3.84 -11.92 2.74
C LEU A 79 3.12 -10.66 3.24
N GLN A 80 2.88 -9.68 2.37
CA GLN A 80 2.14 -8.47 2.71
C GLN A 80 0.73 -8.78 3.21
N GLU A 81 0.02 -9.69 2.54
CA GLU A 81 -1.33 -10.10 2.94
C GLU A 81 -1.34 -10.79 4.30
N THR A 82 -0.43 -11.75 4.50
CA THR A 82 -0.31 -12.47 5.77
C THR A 82 -0.02 -11.51 6.93
N LEU A 83 0.94 -10.61 6.75
CA LEU A 83 1.28 -9.61 7.76
C LEU A 83 0.10 -8.68 8.06
N ALA A 84 -0.65 -8.26 7.04
CA ALA A 84 -1.83 -7.43 7.23
C ALA A 84 -2.97 -8.17 7.94
N GLU A 85 -3.13 -9.48 7.70
CA GLU A 85 -4.14 -10.32 8.33
C GLU A 85 -3.86 -10.61 9.80
N GLU A 86 -2.59 -10.80 10.15
CA GLU A 86 -2.19 -11.18 11.51
C GLU A 86 -1.95 -10.02 12.46
N LEU A 87 -2.03 -8.78 11.96
CA LEU A 87 -1.99 -7.57 12.74
C LEU A 87 -3.39 -7.08 13.12
N GLU A 88 -3.53 -6.72 14.39
CA GLU A 88 -4.79 -6.22 14.94
C GLU A 88 -5.08 -4.77 14.53
N GLY A 89 -6.34 -4.52 14.17
CA GLY A 89 -6.97 -3.20 14.07
C GLY A 89 -6.10 -2.11 13.47
N HIS A 90 -5.58 -1.23 14.33
CA HIS A 90 -4.94 0.04 13.95
C HIS A 90 -3.53 -0.20 13.40
N LYS A 91 -2.84 -1.24 13.87
CA LYS A 91 -1.49 -1.63 13.38
C LYS A 91 -1.54 -2.11 11.93
N ARG A 92 -2.62 -2.81 11.57
CA ARG A 92 -2.89 -3.23 10.18
C ARG A 92 -3.00 -2.03 9.24
N HIS A 93 -3.73 -1.00 9.63
CA HIS A 93 -3.91 0.20 8.80
C HIS A 93 -2.56 0.88 8.52
N THR A 94 -1.77 1.14 9.57
CA THR A 94 -0.45 1.77 9.44
C THR A 94 0.51 0.93 8.59
N LEU A 95 0.55 -0.39 8.81
CA LEU A 95 1.42 -1.27 8.01
C LEU A 95 0.99 -1.29 6.53
N LEU A 96 -0.31 -1.40 6.26
CA LEU A 96 -0.84 -1.38 4.88
C LEU A 96 -0.46 -0.10 4.14
N LEU A 97 -0.47 1.05 4.82
CA LEU A 97 -0.04 2.31 4.23
C LEU A 97 1.47 2.37 3.95
N SER A 98 2.29 1.72 4.77
CA SER A 98 3.76 1.66 4.56
C SER A 98 4.21 0.71 3.46
N PHE A 99 3.37 -0.26 3.08
CA PHE A 99 3.78 -1.26 2.09
C PHE A 99 4.06 -0.63 0.72
N PRO A 100 5.07 -1.09 -0.03
CA PRO A 100 5.28 -0.58 -1.37
C PRO A 100 4.10 -0.97 -2.28
N SER A 101 3.69 -0.04 -3.13
CA SER A 101 2.55 -0.16 -4.05
C SER A 101 2.91 -0.97 -5.31
N VAL A 102 3.46 -2.18 -5.14
CA VAL A 102 4.07 -2.95 -6.25
C VAL A 102 3.04 -3.69 -7.12
N THR A 103 1.84 -3.96 -6.60
CA THR A 103 0.77 -4.64 -7.35
C THR A 103 -0.52 -3.83 -7.37
N ALA A 104 -1.36 -4.03 -8.38
CA ALA A 104 -2.66 -3.39 -8.47
C ALA A 104 -3.57 -3.75 -7.28
N ALA A 105 -3.49 -5.00 -6.80
CA ALA A 105 -4.19 -5.46 -5.61
C ALA A 105 -3.74 -4.71 -4.34
N ALA A 106 -2.44 -4.50 -4.16
CA ALA A 106 -1.89 -3.72 -3.04
C ALA A 106 -2.37 -2.26 -3.09
N VAL A 107 -2.37 -1.64 -4.27
CA VAL A 107 -2.90 -0.28 -4.48
C VAL A 107 -4.39 -0.22 -4.13
N GLN A 108 -5.18 -1.19 -4.59
CA GLN A 108 -6.62 -1.22 -4.31
C GLN A 108 -6.90 -1.43 -2.82
N LYS A 109 -6.12 -2.26 -2.12
CA LYS A 109 -6.22 -2.50 -0.67
C LYS A 109 -5.84 -1.26 0.15
N LYS A 110 -4.81 -0.52 -0.27
CA LYS A 110 -4.50 0.80 0.29
C LYS A 110 -5.63 1.80 0.08
N LYS A 111 -6.18 1.85 -1.13
CA LYS A 111 -7.30 2.73 -1.48
C LYS A 111 -8.55 2.45 -0.63
N SER A 112 -8.93 1.18 -0.47
CA SER A 112 -10.09 0.80 0.35
C SER A 112 -9.87 1.16 1.82
N SER A 113 -8.66 0.91 2.33
CA SER A 113 -8.25 1.29 3.69
C SER A 113 -8.36 2.80 3.91
N LEU A 114 -7.82 3.63 3.02
CA LEU A 114 -7.96 5.09 3.09
C LEU A 114 -9.42 5.54 3.01
N ARG A 115 -10.23 4.92 2.14
CA ARG A 115 -11.65 5.24 1.96
C ARG A 115 -12.45 5.06 3.25
N GLN A 116 -12.14 4.06 4.07
CA GLN A 116 -12.80 3.85 5.37
C GLN A 116 -12.61 5.03 6.33
N HIS A 117 -11.55 5.82 6.16
CA HIS A 117 -11.25 6.98 7.00
C HIS A 117 -11.71 8.32 6.40
N ILE A 118 -12.06 8.36 5.11
CA ILE A 118 -12.56 9.58 4.44
C ILE A 118 -13.80 10.13 5.15
N TRP A 119 -14.76 9.27 5.48
CA TRP A 119 -15.99 9.69 6.16
C TRP A 119 -15.71 10.34 7.53
N LYS A 120 -14.74 9.85 8.30
CA LYS A 120 -14.36 10.46 9.60
C LYS A 120 -13.86 11.89 9.40
N LYS A 121 -13.05 12.12 8.37
CA LYS A 121 -12.56 13.46 8.00
C LYS A 121 -13.70 14.35 7.50
N ALA A 122 -14.63 13.80 6.70
CA ALA A 122 -15.80 14.53 6.23
C ALA A 122 -16.73 14.93 7.39
N LEU A 123 -16.98 14.03 8.34
CA LEU A 123 -17.77 14.32 9.54
C LEU A 123 -17.13 15.45 10.36
N LEU A 124 -15.81 15.39 10.55
CA LEU A 124 -15.07 16.43 11.28
C LEU A 124 -15.16 17.79 10.55
N ALA A 125 -15.05 17.80 9.23
CA ALA A 125 -15.26 19.01 8.42
C ALA A 125 -16.69 19.57 8.57
N CYS A 126 -17.71 18.70 8.58
CA CYS A 126 -19.10 19.10 8.80
C CYS A 126 -19.32 19.73 10.19
N ILE A 127 -18.72 19.15 11.24
CA ILE A 127 -18.80 19.69 12.61
C ILE A 127 -18.17 21.09 12.67
N ILE A 128 -17.00 21.27 12.05
CA ILE A 128 -16.32 22.58 11.98
C ILE A 128 -17.19 23.61 11.27
N SER A 129 -17.85 23.22 10.18
CA SER A 129 -18.72 24.12 9.40
C SER A 129 -20.07 24.42 10.04
N ALA A 130 -20.52 23.64 11.03
CA ALA A 130 -21.77 23.87 11.75
C ALA A 130 -21.64 24.91 12.88
N LEU A 131 -20.41 25.28 13.26
CA LEU A 131 -20.14 26.28 14.29
C LEU A 131 -20.47 27.70 13.78
N PRO A 132 -21.32 28.47 14.48
CA PRO A 132 -21.62 29.84 14.08
C PRO A 132 -20.35 30.69 14.02
N GLY A 133 -20.19 31.47 12.94
CA GLY A 133 -19.06 32.38 12.72
C GLY A 133 -17.80 31.77 12.12
N HIS A 134 -17.76 30.47 11.80
CA HIS A 134 -16.57 29.83 11.21
C HIS A 134 -16.62 29.81 9.67
N PRO A 135 -15.65 30.43 8.98
CA PRO A 135 -15.63 30.41 7.52
C PRO A 135 -15.25 29.03 6.98
N PHE A 136 -15.90 28.65 5.87
CA PHE A 136 -15.69 27.40 5.13
C PHE A 136 -14.21 27.15 4.74
N HIS A 137 -13.39 28.21 4.71
CA HIS A 137 -11.95 28.16 4.42
C HIS A 137 -11.11 27.36 5.42
N LEU A 138 -11.58 27.09 6.65
CA LEU A 138 -10.81 26.24 7.59
C LEU A 138 -10.68 24.77 7.16
N ASN A 139 -11.57 24.28 6.29
CA ASN A 139 -11.50 22.93 5.78
C ASN A 139 -10.44 22.76 4.67
N LEU A 140 -10.01 23.86 4.03
CA LEU A 140 -8.98 23.84 2.97
C LEU A 140 -7.65 23.27 3.46
N PRO A 141 -6.99 23.82 4.51
CA PRO A 141 -5.69 23.31 4.95
C PRO A 141 -5.76 21.85 5.40
N MET A 142 -6.83 21.44 6.08
CA MET A 142 -7.04 20.04 6.46
C MET A 142 -7.16 19.12 5.25
N LEU A 143 -7.90 19.54 4.22
CA LEU A 143 -8.10 18.75 3.01
C LEU A 143 -6.82 18.70 2.17
N THR A 144 -6.15 19.83 1.97
CA THR A 144 -4.87 19.92 1.26
C THR A 144 -3.82 19.02 1.92
N GLU A 145 -3.71 19.05 3.24
CA GLU A 145 -2.79 18.18 4.00
C GLU A 145 -3.18 16.70 3.87
N THR A 146 -4.47 16.38 3.89
CA THR A 146 -4.95 15.00 3.68
C THR A 146 -4.61 14.49 2.27
N LEU A 147 -4.80 15.33 1.25
CA LEU A 147 -4.45 15.01 -0.13
C LEU A 147 -2.95 14.82 -0.33
N LYS A 148 -2.13 15.66 0.31
CA LYS A 148 -0.67 15.54 0.31
C LYS A 148 -0.22 14.22 0.91
N ASN A 149 -0.78 13.84 2.07
CA ASN A 149 -0.49 12.55 2.70
C ASN A 149 -0.89 11.37 1.80
N TYR A 150 -2.02 11.46 1.09
CA TYR A 150 -2.41 10.42 0.12
C TYR A 150 -1.41 10.32 -1.04
N ARG A 151 -0.96 11.45 -1.61
CA ARG A 151 0.07 11.45 -2.66
C ARG A 151 1.33 10.73 -2.18
N GLN A 152 1.81 11.03 -0.98
CA GLN A 152 2.98 10.37 -0.38
C GLN A 152 2.77 8.86 -0.19
N HIS A 153 1.61 8.43 0.36
CA HIS A 153 1.34 7.00 0.57
C HIS A 153 1.23 6.17 -0.72
N PHE A 154 0.90 6.81 -1.84
CA PHE A 154 0.88 6.19 -3.15
C PHE A 154 2.20 6.36 -3.93
N GLY A 155 3.17 7.12 -3.42
CA GLY A 155 4.42 7.43 -4.12
C GLY A 155 4.20 8.35 -5.34
N LEU A 156 3.22 9.23 -5.25
CA LEU A 156 2.84 10.21 -6.27
C LEU A 156 3.22 11.65 -5.87
N ASP A 157 4.01 11.79 -4.80
CA ASP A 157 4.68 13.03 -4.44
C ASP A 157 5.94 13.25 -5.28
N ASP A 158 6.40 14.50 -5.32
CA ASP A 158 7.50 14.89 -6.21
C ASP A 158 8.81 14.13 -5.90
N ALA A 159 9.13 13.93 -4.62
CA ALA A 159 10.33 13.21 -4.21
C ALA A 159 10.31 11.74 -4.66
N ALA A 160 9.17 11.05 -4.50
CA ALA A 160 9.02 9.67 -4.97
C ALA A 160 9.10 9.57 -6.50
N LEU A 161 8.48 10.51 -7.22
CA LEU A 161 8.52 10.56 -8.68
C LEU A 161 9.92 10.88 -9.22
N GLU A 162 10.67 11.76 -8.56
CA GLU A 162 12.06 12.07 -8.91
C GLU A 162 12.98 10.87 -8.66
N ALA A 163 12.82 10.17 -7.53
CA ALA A 163 13.57 8.95 -7.26
C ALA A 163 13.28 7.85 -8.31
N LEU A 164 12.02 7.71 -8.73
CA LEU A 164 11.62 6.79 -9.79
C LEU A 164 12.20 7.23 -11.16
N ALA A 165 12.18 8.53 -11.46
CA ALA A 165 12.74 9.10 -12.67
C ALA A 165 14.24 8.79 -12.81
N ALA A 166 15.00 8.98 -11.72
CA ALA A 166 16.42 8.63 -11.66
C ALA A 166 16.65 7.12 -11.89
N THR A 167 15.78 6.27 -11.35
CA THR A 167 15.89 4.81 -11.47
C THR A 167 15.58 4.31 -12.89
N VAL A 168 14.61 4.91 -13.57
CA VAL A 168 14.13 4.47 -14.90
C VAL A 168 14.79 5.26 -16.04
N SER A 169 15.71 6.18 -15.72
CA SER A 169 16.36 7.08 -16.69
C SER A 169 15.35 7.87 -17.54
N LYS A 170 14.26 8.30 -16.92
CA LYS A 170 13.19 9.10 -17.54
C LYS A 170 13.11 10.48 -16.87
N SER A 171 12.45 11.43 -17.53
CA SER A 171 12.20 12.72 -16.89
C SER A 171 11.03 12.63 -15.90
N SER A 172 11.13 13.36 -14.77
CA SER A 172 10.02 13.48 -13.80
C SER A 172 8.74 14.00 -14.47
N HIS A 173 8.85 14.90 -15.44
CA HIS A 173 7.74 15.41 -16.23
C HIS A 173 7.02 14.31 -17.03
N GLU A 174 7.77 13.41 -17.68
CA GLU A 174 7.19 12.27 -18.39
C GLU A 174 6.42 11.35 -17.43
N LEU A 175 6.98 11.06 -16.26
CA LEU A 175 6.30 10.24 -15.25
C LEU A 175 5.02 10.91 -14.71
N LYS A 176 5.08 12.21 -14.42
CA LYS A 176 3.90 13.01 -14.02
C LYS A 176 2.79 12.94 -15.06
N ASN A 177 3.13 13.00 -16.35
CA ASN A 177 2.16 12.91 -17.45
C ASN A 177 1.53 11.52 -17.61
N GLN A 178 2.21 10.45 -17.17
CA GLN A 178 1.62 9.11 -17.18
C GLN A 178 0.57 8.90 -16.09
N VAL A 179 0.58 9.73 -15.04
CA VAL A 179 -0.43 9.62 -14.00
C VAL A 179 -1.75 10.22 -14.49
N ARG A 180 -2.67 9.33 -14.87
CA ARG A 180 -4.02 9.68 -15.34
C ARG A 180 -4.92 10.25 -14.24
N SER A 181 -4.58 10.03 -12.98
CA SER A 181 -5.38 10.54 -11.87
C SER A 181 -5.13 12.05 -11.72
N VAL A 182 -6.21 12.81 -11.57
CA VAL A 182 -6.17 14.24 -11.19
C VAL A 182 -5.34 14.44 -9.91
N PHE A 183 -5.22 13.39 -9.08
CA PHE A 183 -4.48 13.38 -7.82
C PHE A 183 -2.96 13.55 -7.89
N ALA A 184 -2.32 13.34 -9.04
CA ALA A 184 -0.87 13.50 -9.17
C ALA A 184 -0.44 14.82 -9.80
N ARG A 185 -1.40 15.62 -10.26
CA ARG A 185 -1.14 17.01 -10.64
C ARG A 185 -1.10 17.84 -9.37
N ASP A 186 -0.26 18.86 -9.36
CA ASP A 186 -0.25 19.81 -8.25
C ASP A 186 -1.65 20.39 -8.11
N PHE A 187 -2.19 20.30 -6.90
CA PHE A 187 -3.48 20.86 -6.57
C PHE A 187 -3.21 22.29 -6.12
N PRO A 188 -3.38 23.31 -6.98
CA PRO A 188 -3.43 24.67 -6.47
C PRO A 188 -4.58 24.73 -5.48
N GLU A 189 -4.39 25.42 -4.35
CA GLU A 189 -5.43 25.58 -3.34
C GLU A 189 -6.73 26.13 -3.94
N ASP A 190 -6.63 26.90 -5.03
CA ASP A 190 -7.74 27.42 -5.81
C ASP A 190 -8.57 26.33 -6.50
N ALA A 191 -7.95 25.25 -6.98
CA ALA A 191 -8.68 24.11 -7.54
C ALA A 191 -9.43 23.34 -6.46
N VAL A 192 -8.81 23.14 -5.29
CA VAL A 192 -9.47 22.52 -4.14
C VAL A 192 -10.64 23.40 -3.68
N ARG A 193 -10.44 24.71 -3.62
CA ARG A 193 -11.46 25.71 -3.28
C ARG A 193 -12.62 25.69 -4.27
N ALA A 194 -12.34 25.63 -5.57
CA ALA A 194 -13.35 25.58 -6.62
C ALA A 194 -14.23 24.33 -6.51
N VAL A 195 -13.63 23.15 -6.32
CA VAL A 195 -14.36 21.89 -6.13
C VAL A 195 -15.20 21.92 -4.85
N LEU A 196 -14.65 22.45 -3.75
CA LEU A 196 -15.38 22.60 -2.51
C LEU A 196 -16.56 23.59 -2.63
N HIS A 197 -16.37 24.70 -3.34
CA HIS A 197 -17.43 25.67 -3.62
C HIS A 197 -18.54 25.05 -4.47
N GLN A 198 -18.20 24.28 -5.51
CA GLN A 198 -19.16 23.54 -6.32
C GLN A 198 -19.94 22.51 -5.48
N ALA A 199 -19.26 21.79 -4.59
CA ALA A 199 -19.91 20.85 -3.68
C ALA A 199 -20.86 21.55 -2.69
N ALA A 200 -20.46 22.72 -2.14
CA ALA A 200 -21.29 23.52 -1.26
C ALA A 200 -22.56 24.05 -1.97
N LEU A 201 -22.41 24.53 -3.22
CA LEU A 201 -23.54 24.95 -4.06
C LEU A 201 -24.51 23.79 -4.31
N CYS A 202 -24.01 22.62 -4.70
CA CYS A 202 -24.85 21.42 -4.86
C CYS A 202 -25.57 21.05 -3.56
N GLY A 203 -24.88 21.12 -2.42
CA GLY A 203 -25.48 20.87 -1.10
C GLY A 203 -26.60 21.85 -0.76
N GLN A 204 -26.44 23.13 -1.09
CA GLN A 204 -27.49 24.14 -0.89
C GLN A 204 -28.69 23.93 -1.80
N VAL A 205 -28.47 23.50 -3.05
CA VAL A 205 -29.56 23.16 -3.98
C VAL A 205 -30.35 21.96 -3.44
N VAL A 206 -29.66 20.90 -3.00
CA VAL A 206 -30.31 19.72 -2.40
C VAL A 206 -31.08 20.09 -1.12
N ALA A 207 -30.50 20.92 -0.25
CA ALA A 207 -31.17 21.37 0.98
C ALA A 207 -32.41 22.25 0.70
N LYS A 208 -32.37 23.11 -0.32
CA LYS A 208 -33.54 23.88 -0.77
C LYS A 208 -34.63 22.99 -1.35
N VAL A 209 -34.26 22.00 -2.17
CA VAL A 209 -35.22 21.03 -2.73
C VAL A 209 -35.88 20.19 -1.63
N LEU A 210 -35.11 19.71 -0.65
CA LEU A 210 -35.65 18.97 0.49
C LEU A 210 -36.57 19.81 1.37
N LYS A 211 -36.24 21.09 1.60
CA LYS A 211 -37.12 22.03 2.32
C LYS A 211 -38.39 22.41 1.55
N SER A 212 -38.41 22.23 0.23
CA SER A 212 -39.60 22.50 -0.60
C SER A 212 -40.52 21.30 -0.76
N GLN A 213 -40.11 20.12 -0.28
CA GLN A 213 -40.92 18.88 -0.29
C GLN A 213 -41.45 18.47 1.09
N VAL A 214 -41.21 19.28 2.12
CA VAL A 214 -41.79 19.17 3.47
C VAL A 214 -42.68 20.39 3.69
#